data_AF-A0A7Z2XG25-F1
#
_entry.id   AF-A0A7Z2XG25-F1
#
_cell.length_a   1.000
_cell.length_b   1.000
_cell.length_c   1.000
_cell.angle_alpha   90.00
_cell.angle_beta   90.00
_cell.angle_gamma   90.00
#
_symmetry.space_group_name_H-M   'P 1'
#
loop_
_entity.id
_entity.type
_entity.pdbx_description
1 polymer ?
#
loop_
_entity_poly.entity_id
_entity_poly.type
_entity_poly.pdbx_seq_one_letter_code
_entity_poly.pdbx_strand_id
1 'polypeptide(L)'
;MKKSTLALAVAVGAIAQQAGAAGFIEDSKATLGMRNFYINTDNRDGTGANKNEEWGQGFDLRFISGYTQGTVQFGVDAIGLYGVRLDSSPAKSGNASGAASGGTIFPSDGNKGAVPDYASLGLTGKVKISQTELKIGTLQPNNPVIKTNDGRLLPQTFQGGQITSNEIKDLSLVVGQIEHAKGRNSSNNEGLSIAGANGGSNYDAGNFVNKFYYAGADYKVTKDLTASYYFGELKDFYSQNFLGLVHNWAIGPGVLKSDLRYYRSRDNGANGDTAGYYTTGYYGNKVTKGKVDNDLYSYLALYSVEGHTFGAGYQYTKGDSDFPWLNQGDGSSNSTTTDMQIQKFARAGERTWQARYAYDFAKIGVPGLTAGVIYLKGNNIDTSVGSKSEWERDLTLAYVVPEGPLKNLGVAWKNAMWRTDLANTRSQDENRLIVSYSIPLL
;
A
#
# COMPACT_ATOMS: atom_id res chain seq x y z
N MET A 1 -60.01 -24.01 -40.23
CA MET A 1 -59.49 -23.63 -38.90
C MET A 1 -58.02 -24.06 -38.79
N LYS A 2 -57.08 -23.17 -39.09
CA LYS A 2 -55.64 -23.45 -38.96
C LYS A 2 -55.10 -22.58 -37.82
N LYS A 3 -54.72 -23.24 -36.72
CA LYS A 3 -54.19 -22.60 -35.51
C LYS A 3 -52.79 -22.05 -35.78
N SER A 4 -52.55 -20.86 -35.26
CA SER A 4 -51.38 -20.01 -35.41
C SER A 4 -50.09 -20.68 -34.93
N THR A 5 -49.12 -20.86 -35.83
CA THR A 5 -47.72 -21.19 -35.53
C THR A 5 -46.90 -19.97 -35.08
N LEU A 6 -47.51 -18.78 -34.97
CA LEU A 6 -46.80 -17.55 -34.61
C LEU A 6 -46.55 -17.41 -33.10
N ALA A 7 -47.27 -18.16 -32.25
CA ALA A 7 -47.10 -18.10 -30.80
C ALA A 7 -45.87 -18.90 -30.31
N LEU A 8 -45.35 -19.85 -31.10
CA LEU A 8 -44.18 -20.65 -30.71
C LEU A 8 -42.85 -19.96 -31.06
N ALA A 9 -42.85 -19.01 -32.01
CA ALA A 9 -41.67 -18.21 -32.34
C ALA A 9 -41.39 -17.11 -31.31
N VAL A 10 -42.41 -16.62 -30.60
CA VAL A 10 -42.25 -15.61 -29.54
C VAL A 10 -41.80 -16.25 -28.21
N ALA A 11 -42.11 -17.53 -27.97
CA ALA A 11 -41.65 -18.25 -26.77
C ALA A 11 -40.19 -18.73 -26.87
N VAL A 12 -39.68 -19.03 -28.07
CA VAL A 12 -38.27 -19.41 -28.27
C VAL A 12 -37.35 -18.18 -28.37
N GLY A 13 -37.90 -17.00 -28.68
CA GLY A 13 -37.17 -15.71 -28.60
C GLY A 13 -36.96 -15.18 -27.18
N ALA A 14 -37.72 -15.67 -26.19
CA ALA A 14 -37.61 -15.25 -24.79
C ALA A 14 -36.57 -16.06 -23.98
N ILE A 15 -36.04 -17.17 -24.53
CA ILE A 15 -34.98 -17.98 -23.89
C ILE A 15 -33.59 -17.61 -24.43
N ALA A 16 -33.51 -16.84 -25.52
CA ALA A 16 -32.25 -16.39 -26.12
C ALA A 16 -31.77 -15.01 -25.63
N GLN A 17 -32.47 -14.36 -24.70
CA GLN A 17 -32.06 -13.07 -24.10
C GLN A 17 -31.24 -13.20 -22.81
N GLN A 18 -30.79 -14.41 -22.43
CA GLN A 18 -29.72 -14.58 -21.43
C GLN A 18 -28.31 -14.62 -22.04
N ALA A 19 -28.15 -14.25 -23.31
CA ALA A 19 -26.85 -13.89 -23.85
C ALA A 19 -26.48 -12.46 -23.39
N GLY A 20 -26.07 -12.30 -22.12
CA GLY A 20 -25.65 -10.98 -21.61
C GLY A 20 -25.43 -10.81 -20.10
N ALA A 21 -25.53 -11.85 -19.28
CA ALA A 21 -25.07 -11.80 -17.89
C ALA A 21 -24.25 -13.06 -17.62
N ALA A 22 -22.93 -12.95 -17.79
CA ALA A 22 -22.04 -14.01 -17.39
C ALA A 22 -22.20 -14.22 -15.86
N GLY A 23 -22.38 -15.48 -15.48
CA GLY A 23 -22.78 -15.87 -14.14
C GLY A 23 -21.57 -16.07 -13.23
N PHE A 24 -21.82 -16.71 -12.10
CA PHE A 24 -20.80 -16.94 -11.08
C PHE A 24 -19.56 -17.64 -11.65
N ILE A 25 -19.71 -18.61 -12.54
CA ILE A 25 -18.59 -19.34 -13.15
C ILE A 25 -18.10 -18.65 -14.41
N GLU A 26 -19.00 -18.19 -15.27
CA GLU A 26 -18.67 -17.64 -16.59
C GLU A 26 -17.87 -16.33 -16.50
N ASP A 27 -18.08 -15.55 -15.43
CA ASP A 27 -17.31 -14.33 -15.14
C ASP A 27 -16.14 -14.54 -14.16
N SER A 28 -15.88 -15.80 -13.76
CA SER A 28 -14.76 -16.10 -12.86
C SER A 28 -13.43 -15.84 -13.53
N LYS A 29 -12.49 -15.25 -12.78
CA LYS A 29 -11.11 -15.05 -13.18
C LYS A 29 -10.18 -15.69 -12.17
N ALA A 30 -9.17 -16.39 -12.67
CA ALA A 30 -8.08 -16.89 -11.86
C ALA A 30 -6.74 -16.41 -12.43
N THR A 31 -5.82 -15.99 -11.58
CA THR A 31 -4.49 -15.53 -11.98
C THR A 31 -3.47 -16.01 -10.98
N LEU A 32 -2.36 -16.59 -11.48
CA LEU A 32 -1.18 -16.88 -10.69
C LEU A 32 -0.10 -15.85 -10.98
N GLY A 33 0.19 -15.01 -9.99
CA GLY A 33 1.38 -14.17 -9.96
C GLY A 33 2.56 -14.94 -9.38
N MET A 34 3.72 -14.83 -10.01
CA MET A 34 4.99 -15.33 -9.52
C MET A 34 5.95 -14.15 -9.36
N ARG A 35 6.62 -14.07 -8.21
CA ARG A 35 7.57 -13.00 -7.90
C ARG A 35 8.84 -13.59 -7.30
N ASN A 36 9.95 -13.50 -8.02
CA ASN A 36 11.26 -13.71 -7.45
C ASN A 36 11.76 -12.37 -6.90
N PHE A 37 12.11 -12.30 -5.62
CA PHE A 37 12.45 -11.06 -4.94
C PHE A 37 13.71 -11.22 -4.13
N TYR A 38 14.75 -10.50 -4.53
CA TYR A 38 16.00 -10.37 -3.79
C TYR A 38 16.08 -8.96 -3.19
N ILE A 39 16.50 -8.87 -1.93
CA ILE A 39 16.79 -7.61 -1.26
C ILE A 39 18.12 -7.70 -0.51
N ASN A 40 18.88 -6.61 -0.55
CA ASN A 40 19.94 -6.36 0.41
C ASN A 40 19.80 -4.97 1.02
N THR A 41 20.23 -4.85 2.26
CA THR A 41 20.23 -3.63 3.04
C THR A 41 21.58 -3.50 3.73
N ASP A 42 22.37 -2.51 3.33
CA ASP A 42 23.60 -2.13 4.03
C ASP A 42 23.28 -1.01 5.04
N ASN A 43 23.40 -1.31 6.32
CA ASN A 43 23.29 -0.31 7.38
C ASN A 43 24.66 0.32 7.62
N ARG A 44 24.77 1.63 7.41
CA ARG A 44 25.97 2.44 7.59
C ARG A 44 25.98 3.04 9.02
N ASP A 45 27.16 3.09 9.63
CA ASP A 45 27.41 3.62 10.98
C ASP A 45 26.89 2.75 12.14
N GLY A 46 27.36 2.96 13.38
CA GLY A 46 26.87 2.29 14.59
C GLY A 46 27.36 0.85 14.84
N THR A 47 26.92 0.25 15.94
CA THR A 47 27.25 -1.12 16.36
C THR A 47 26.08 -2.08 16.08
N GLY A 48 26.26 -3.06 15.20
CA GLY A 48 25.24 -4.04 14.82
C GLY A 48 25.56 -4.72 13.49
N ALA A 49 24.69 -5.60 13.00
CA ALA A 49 24.86 -6.22 11.68
C ALA A 49 24.86 -5.15 10.58
N ASN A 50 25.92 -5.10 9.77
CA ASN A 50 26.09 -4.08 8.73
C ASN A 50 25.36 -4.40 7.44
N LYS A 51 24.95 -5.66 7.23
CA LYS A 51 24.23 -6.11 6.05
C LYS A 51 23.12 -7.09 6.43
N ASN A 52 21.92 -6.84 5.91
CA ASN A 52 20.82 -7.81 5.88
C ASN A 52 20.52 -8.17 4.42
N GLU A 53 20.18 -9.44 4.16
CA GLU A 53 19.98 -9.93 2.80
C GLU A 53 19.04 -11.13 2.81
N GLU A 54 18.01 -11.07 1.97
CA GLU A 54 16.97 -12.09 1.86
C GLU A 54 16.62 -12.32 0.38
N TRP A 55 16.37 -13.58 0.02
CA TRP A 55 15.96 -13.97 -1.33
C TRP A 55 14.83 -15.00 -1.28
N GLY A 56 13.76 -14.73 -2.02
CA GLY A 56 12.58 -15.58 -2.04
C GLY A 56 11.88 -15.70 -3.37
N GLN A 57 11.09 -16.76 -3.50
CA GLN A 57 10.12 -16.98 -4.56
C GLN A 57 8.71 -16.92 -3.97
N GLY A 58 7.87 -16.05 -4.52
CA GLY A 58 6.49 -15.81 -4.08
C GLY A 58 5.49 -16.24 -5.13
N PHE A 59 4.34 -16.71 -4.67
CA PHE A 59 3.19 -17.11 -5.45
C PHE A 59 1.95 -16.39 -4.90
N ASP A 60 1.24 -15.65 -5.76
CA ASP A 60 0.00 -14.94 -5.47
C ASP A 60 -1.09 -15.50 -6.39
N LEU A 61 -1.86 -16.46 -5.87
CA LEU A 61 -2.99 -17.05 -6.55
C LEU A 61 -4.26 -16.28 -6.21
N ARG A 62 -4.85 -15.63 -7.20
CA ARG A 62 -6.11 -14.90 -7.04
C ARG A 62 -7.21 -15.61 -7.79
N PHE A 63 -8.32 -15.84 -7.10
CA PHE A 63 -9.58 -16.27 -7.70
C PHE A 63 -10.63 -15.21 -7.37
N ILE A 64 -11.29 -14.69 -8.40
CA ILE A 64 -12.36 -13.71 -8.28
C ILE A 64 -13.54 -14.32 -9.01
N SER A 65 -14.58 -14.75 -8.29
CA SER A 65 -15.76 -15.30 -8.95
C SER A 65 -16.49 -14.25 -9.79
N GLY A 66 -17.31 -14.69 -10.72
CA GLY A 66 -18.42 -13.88 -11.21
C GLY A 66 -19.47 -13.62 -10.14
N TYR A 67 -20.60 -13.07 -10.56
CA TYR A 67 -21.74 -12.82 -9.70
C TYR A 67 -22.91 -13.74 -10.08
N THR A 68 -23.64 -14.27 -9.10
CA THR A 68 -24.89 -15.00 -9.39
C THR A 68 -25.89 -14.07 -10.06
N GLN A 69 -26.66 -14.60 -11.01
CA GLN A 69 -27.72 -13.84 -11.67
C GLN A 69 -28.82 -13.42 -10.67
N GLY A 70 -29.39 -12.23 -10.87
CA GLY A 70 -30.48 -11.70 -10.05
C GLY A 70 -30.26 -10.26 -9.59
N THR A 71 -31.25 -9.69 -8.90
CA THR A 71 -31.17 -8.32 -8.33
C THR A 71 -30.13 -8.25 -7.21
N VAL A 72 -30.09 -9.25 -6.35
CA VAL A 72 -29.07 -9.42 -5.32
C VAL A 72 -28.12 -10.51 -5.82
N GLN A 73 -26.87 -10.11 -6.05
CA GLN A 73 -25.86 -10.93 -6.69
C GLN A 73 -24.82 -11.36 -5.67
N PHE A 74 -24.47 -12.63 -5.64
CA PHE A 74 -23.50 -13.19 -4.70
C PHE A 74 -22.24 -13.66 -5.42
N GLY A 75 -21.11 -13.57 -4.73
CA GLY A 75 -19.83 -14.05 -5.22
C GLY A 75 -18.87 -14.39 -4.09
N VAL A 76 -17.72 -14.94 -4.44
CA VAL A 76 -16.60 -15.20 -3.52
C VAL A 76 -15.27 -14.89 -4.21
N ASP A 77 -14.38 -14.25 -3.47
CA ASP A 77 -12.98 -14.08 -3.87
C ASP A 77 -12.10 -14.90 -2.93
N ALA A 78 -10.96 -15.37 -3.46
CA ALA A 78 -9.92 -16.04 -2.69
C ALA A 78 -8.54 -15.51 -3.08
N ILE A 79 -7.67 -15.35 -2.08
CA ILE A 79 -6.27 -14.97 -2.23
C ILE A 79 -5.39 -16.00 -1.52
N GLY A 80 -4.65 -16.79 -2.30
CA GLY A 80 -3.66 -17.74 -1.83
C GLY A 80 -2.26 -17.13 -1.98
N LEU A 81 -1.55 -16.97 -0.86
CA LEU A 81 -0.21 -16.41 -0.84
C LEU A 81 0.75 -17.47 -0.30
N TYR A 82 1.83 -17.73 -1.02
CA TYR A 82 2.87 -18.67 -0.60
C TYR A 82 4.25 -18.11 -0.93
N GLY A 83 5.15 -18.09 0.05
CA GLY A 83 6.52 -17.60 -0.10
C GLY A 83 7.51 -18.68 0.30
N VAL A 84 8.47 -18.99 -0.59
CA VAL A 84 9.55 -19.95 -0.38
C VAL A 84 10.86 -19.21 -0.27
N ARG A 85 11.65 -19.56 0.75
CA ARG A 85 12.97 -19.00 0.98
C ARG A 85 14.02 -19.68 0.11
N LEU A 86 14.79 -18.85 -0.59
CA LEU A 86 15.94 -19.29 -1.38
C LEU A 86 17.25 -19.03 -0.63
N ASP A 87 17.37 -17.86 0.02
CA ASP A 87 18.45 -17.55 0.96
C ASP A 87 17.98 -16.60 2.07
N SER A 88 18.51 -16.81 3.27
CA SER A 88 18.47 -15.88 4.41
C SER A 88 19.34 -16.51 5.51
N SER A 89 20.52 -15.96 5.80
CA SER A 89 21.32 -16.50 6.90
C SER A 89 20.91 -15.87 8.24
N PRO A 90 21.10 -16.55 9.39
CA PRO A 90 20.78 -15.99 10.71
C PRO A 90 21.51 -14.67 11.03
N ALA A 91 22.74 -14.51 10.52
CA ALA A 91 23.50 -13.25 10.60
C ALA A 91 23.02 -12.16 9.62
N LYS A 92 22.27 -12.56 8.58
CA LYS A 92 21.67 -11.70 7.54
C LYS A 92 20.17 -11.43 7.74
N SER A 93 19.52 -12.08 8.71
CA SER A 93 18.06 -12.05 8.94
C SER A 93 17.63 -11.08 10.04
N GLY A 94 18.46 -10.09 10.39
CA GLY A 94 18.11 -9.08 11.40
C GLY A 94 17.96 -9.57 12.85
N ASN A 95 18.09 -10.88 13.11
CA ASN A 95 17.80 -11.51 14.41
C ASN A 95 19.05 -12.19 15.02
N ALA A 96 20.14 -11.43 15.19
CA ALA A 96 21.40 -11.97 15.73
C ALA A 96 21.32 -12.39 17.21
N SER A 97 20.32 -11.91 17.96
CA SER A 97 20.15 -12.17 19.40
C SER A 97 18.97 -13.09 19.74
N GLY A 98 18.23 -13.60 18.74
CA GLY A 98 17.05 -14.43 18.95
C GLY A 98 15.80 -13.69 19.49
N ALA A 99 15.93 -12.38 19.76
CA ALA A 99 14.90 -11.56 20.39
C ALA A 99 14.05 -10.71 19.41
N ALA A 100 14.32 -10.79 18.10
CA ALA A 100 13.58 -10.07 17.08
C ALA A 100 12.63 -10.99 16.28
N SER A 101 11.51 -10.43 15.81
CA SER A 101 10.76 -10.96 14.66
C SER A 101 11.67 -11.00 13.43
N GLY A 102 11.33 -11.81 12.43
CA GLY A 102 12.20 -12.15 11.30
C GLY A 102 12.66 -10.99 10.42
N GLY A 103 13.22 -11.34 9.27
CA GLY A 103 13.61 -10.35 8.27
C GLY A 103 12.39 -9.61 7.69
N THR A 104 12.65 -8.74 6.72
CA THR A 104 11.58 -7.95 6.09
C THR A 104 10.85 -8.73 5.00
N ILE A 105 11.35 -9.90 4.60
CA ILE A 105 10.69 -10.82 3.66
C ILE A 105 10.06 -11.99 4.40
N PHE A 106 10.82 -12.68 5.25
CA PHE A 106 10.37 -13.92 5.89
C PHE A 106 10.10 -13.75 7.38
N PRO A 107 9.03 -14.36 7.92
CA PRO A 107 8.85 -14.48 9.36
C PRO A 107 9.97 -15.32 9.98
N SER A 108 10.09 -15.27 11.31
CA SER A 108 11.03 -16.07 12.10
C SER A 108 10.27 -16.86 13.14
N ASP A 109 10.75 -18.07 13.45
CA ASP A 109 10.22 -18.90 14.55
C ASP A 109 10.93 -18.60 15.89
N GLY A 110 11.42 -17.36 16.07
CA GLY A 110 12.31 -16.97 17.15
C GLY A 110 13.77 -17.34 16.88
N ASN A 111 14.38 -18.15 17.74
CA ASN A 111 15.83 -18.38 17.77
C ASN A 111 16.42 -19.12 16.55
N LYS A 112 15.60 -19.67 15.62
CA LYS A 112 16.11 -20.44 14.47
C LYS A 112 16.19 -19.62 13.18
N GLY A 113 15.88 -18.33 13.24
CA GLY A 113 15.96 -17.41 12.11
C GLY A 113 14.79 -17.54 11.13
N ALA A 114 14.99 -17.06 9.90
CA ALA A 114 13.95 -17.03 8.88
C ALA A 114 13.43 -18.44 8.51
N VAL A 115 12.10 -18.60 8.50
CA VAL A 115 11.43 -19.86 8.15
C VAL A 115 11.72 -20.28 6.69
N PRO A 116 11.71 -21.58 6.35
CA PRO A 116 11.95 -22.04 4.97
C PRO A 116 10.82 -21.62 4.01
N ASP A 117 9.59 -21.52 4.49
CA ASP A 117 8.45 -21.00 3.73
C ASP A 117 7.35 -20.47 4.67
N TYR A 118 6.37 -19.78 4.10
CA TYR A 118 5.16 -19.34 4.78
C TYR A 118 3.99 -19.20 3.81
N ALA A 119 2.78 -19.45 4.30
CA ALA A 119 1.58 -19.43 3.49
C ALA A 119 0.42 -18.75 4.21
N SER A 120 -0.52 -18.22 3.44
CA SER A 120 -1.82 -17.77 3.95
C SER A 120 -2.90 -17.90 2.88
N LEU A 121 -4.10 -18.25 3.28
CA LEU A 121 -5.30 -18.24 2.44
C LEU A 121 -6.30 -17.24 3.01
N GLY A 122 -6.72 -16.28 2.20
CA GLY A 122 -7.79 -15.34 2.52
C GLY A 122 -9.02 -15.60 1.66
N LEU A 123 -10.21 -15.54 2.27
CA LEU A 123 -11.49 -15.65 1.57
C LEU A 123 -12.30 -14.37 1.80
N THR A 124 -13.11 -14.02 0.81
CA THR A 124 -13.96 -12.82 0.85
C THR A 124 -15.32 -13.12 0.23
N GLY A 125 -16.38 -13.07 1.02
CA GLY A 125 -17.73 -13.08 0.49
C GLY A 125 -18.09 -11.71 -0.08
N LYS A 126 -18.75 -11.68 -1.25
CA LYS A 126 -19.17 -10.43 -1.88
C LYS A 126 -20.64 -10.48 -2.29
N VAL A 127 -21.34 -9.37 -2.05
CA VAL A 127 -22.74 -9.16 -2.43
C VAL A 127 -22.83 -7.87 -3.22
N LYS A 128 -23.57 -7.87 -4.32
CA LYS A 128 -23.75 -6.70 -5.18
C LYS A 128 -25.22 -6.47 -5.51
N ILE A 129 -25.64 -5.22 -5.42
CA ILE A 129 -26.94 -4.73 -5.87
C ILE A 129 -26.67 -3.47 -6.68
N SER A 130 -27.11 -3.41 -7.95
CA SER A 130 -26.81 -2.30 -8.85
C SER A 130 -25.29 -2.04 -8.96
N GLN A 131 -24.81 -0.85 -8.59
CA GLN A 131 -23.41 -0.43 -8.59
C GLN A 131 -22.84 -0.34 -7.16
N THR A 132 -23.50 -0.99 -6.22
CA THR A 132 -23.11 -1.05 -4.80
C THR A 132 -22.69 -2.47 -4.43
N GLU A 133 -21.49 -2.61 -3.89
CA GLU A 133 -20.84 -3.88 -3.56
C GLU A 133 -20.43 -3.89 -2.09
N LEU A 134 -20.88 -4.91 -1.35
CA LEU A 134 -20.40 -5.28 -0.03
C LEU A 134 -19.38 -6.42 -0.16
N LYS A 135 -18.25 -6.30 0.53
CA LYS A 135 -17.25 -7.34 0.74
C LYS A 135 -17.01 -7.58 2.22
N ILE A 136 -16.96 -8.85 2.63
CA ILE A 136 -16.66 -9.27 4.00
C ILE A 136 -15.61 -10.38 3.95
N GLY A 137 -14.52 -10.21 4.69
CA GLY A 137 -13.39 -11.13 4.74
C GLY A 137 -12.09 -10.41 4.42
N THR A 138 -11.27 -11.00 3.54
CA THR A 138 -9.94 -10.48 3.21
C THR A 138 -10.04 -9.28 2.26
N LEU A 139 -9.41 -8.16 2.62
CA LEU A 139 -9.44 -6.90 1.89
C LEU A 139 -8.02 -6.39 1.60
N GLN A 140 -7.87 -5.67 0.48
CA GLN A 140 -6.65 -4.93 0.13
C GLN A 140 -7.01 -3.48 -0.19
N PRO A 141 -7.47 -2.69 0.80
CA PRO A 141 -7.85 -1.30 0.62
C PRO A 141 -6.66 -0.44 0.17
N ASN A 142 -6.94 0.50 -0.73
CA ASN A 142 -5.98 1.47 -1.23
C ASN A 142 -6.65 2.82 -1.40
N ASN A 143 -6.64 3.61 -0.35
CA ASN A 143 -7.19 4.96 -0.31
C ASN A 143 -6.30 5.88 0.57
N PRO A 144 -6.62 7.17 0.71
CA PRO A 144 -5.78 8.11 1.44
C PRO A 144 -5.57 7.82 2.93
N VAL A 145 -6.49 7.12 3.61
CA VAL A 145 -6.42 6.86 5.07
C VAL A 145 -6.05 5.41 5.42
N ILE A 146 -6.12 4.49 4.46
CA ILE A 146 -5.66 3.10 4.62
C ILE A 146 -5.08 2.57 3.30
N LYS A 147 -3.90 1.95 3.39
CA LYS A 147 -3.14 1.48 2.23
C LYS A 147 -2.46 0.15 2.50
N THR A 148 -2.75 -0.84 1.67
CA THR A 148 -2.03 -2.11 1.62
C THR A 148 -0.58 -1.91 1.16
N ASN A 149 0.38 -2.46 1.91
CA ASN A 149 1.77 -2.55 1.47
C ASN A 149 2.01 -3.83 0.63
N ASP A 150 2.65 -3.66 -0.54
CA ASP A 150 3.14 -4.77 -1.37
C ASP A 150 4.62 -4.56 -1.76
N GLY A 151 5.41 -4.05 -0.81
CA GLY A 151 6.80 -3.64 -1.04
C GLY A 151 7.84 -4.75 -0.89
N ARG A 152 7.42 -6.01 -0.74
CA ARG A 152 8.25 -7.20 -0.46
C ARG A 152 7.77 -8.41 -1.28
N LEU A 153 7.94 -9.63 -0.78
CA LEU A 153 7.63 -10.86 -1.51
C LEU A 153 6.12 -11.11 -1.67
N LEU A 154 5.36 -11.02 -0.58
CA LEU A 154 3.91 -11.16 -0.55
C LEU A 154 3.25 -9.86 -0.06
N PRO A 155 2.00 -9.58 -0.47
CA PRO A 155 1.31 -8.37 -0.04
C PRO A 155 0.76 -8.49 1.39
N GLN A 156 0.65 -7.35 2.06
CA GLN A 156 -0.20 -7.19 3.23
C GLN A 156 -1.66 -7.43 2.86
N THR A 157 -2.43 -7.97 3.79
CA THR A 157 -3.90 -8.06 3.67
C THR A 157 -4.55 -7.60 4.96
N PHE A 158 -5.79 -7.15 4.87
CA PHE A 158 -6.61 -6.79 6.03
C PHE A 158 -7.82 -7.72 6.12
N GLN A 159 -8.37 -7.89 7.32
CA GLN A 159 -9.64 -8.58 7.54
C GLN A 159 -10.70 -7.58 7.99
N GLY A 160 -11.86 -7.58 7.34
CA GLY A 160 -12.93 -6.65 7.67
C GLY A 160 -14.12 -6.68 6.72
N GLY A 161 -14.90 -5.60 6.76
CA GLY A 161 -16.02 -5.35 5.87
C GLY A 161 -15.86 -4.03 5.13
N GLN A 162 -16.24 -3.98 3.86
CA GLN A 162 -16.23 -2.76 3.04
C GLN A 162 -17.45 -2.72 2.13
N ILE A 163 -18.10 -1.56 2.06
CA ILE A 163 -19.11 -1.24 1.06
C ILE A 163 -18.52 -0.19 0.12
N THR A 164 -18.66 -0.42 -1.17
CA THR A 164 -18.35 0.58 -2.22
C THR A 164 -19.61 0.85 -3.03
N SER A 165 -19.81 2.09 -3.45
CA SER A 165 -21.00 2.50 -4.21
C SER A 165 -20.66 3.52 -5.28
N ASN A 166 -21.21 3.32 -6.47
CA ASN A 166 -21.10 4.24 -7.61
C ASN A 166 -22.48 4.61 -8.19
N GLU A 167 -23.55 4.57 -7.37
CA GLU A 167 -24.93 4.85 -7.84
C GLU A 167 -25.10 6.28 -8.37
N ILE A 168 -24.34 7.22 -7.81
CA ILE A 168 -24.40 8.63 -8.18
C ILE A 168 -23.31 8.88 -9.23
N LYS A 169 -23.72 9.40 -10.39
CA LYS A 169 -22.81 9.75 -11.48
C LYS A 169 -21.66 10.63 -10.95
N ASP A 170 -20.45 10.28 -11.37
CA ASP A 170 -19.20 10.99 -11.04
C ASP A 170 -18.77 10.94 -9.56
N LEU A 171 -19.49 10.21 -8.71
CA LEU A 171 -19.21 10.05 -7.28
C LEU A 171 -18.96 8.57 -6.93
N SER A 172 -17.80 8.28 -6.38
CA SER A 172 -17.44 6.97 -5.82
C SER A 172 -17.38 7.07 -4.30
N LEU A 173 -18.16 6.24 -3.61
CA LEU A 173 -18.23 6.19 -2.15
C LEU A 173 -17.63 4.89 -1.63
N VAL A 174 -16.98 4.96 -0.47
CA VAL A 174 -16.53 3.79 0.28
C VAL A 174 -16.77 3.98 1.78
N VAL A 175 -17.17 2.92 2.45
CA VAL A 175 -17.21 2.83 3.92
C VAL A 175 -16.76 1.43 4.33
N GLY A 176 -16.02 1.32 5.42
CA GLY A 176 -15.57 0.03 5.91
C GLY A 176 -15.09 0.04 7.35
N GLN A 177 -14.92 -1.17 7.87
CA GLN A 177 -14.29 -1.43 9.15
C GLN A 177 -13.27 -2.55 8.96
N ILE A 178 -12.04 -2.33 9.41
CA ILE A 178 -10.98 -3.33 9.50
C ILE A 178 -10.81 -3.77 10.94
N GLU A 179 -10.61 -5.07 11.14
CA GLU A 179 -10.39 -5.69 12.44
C GLU A 179 -8.93 -6.11 12.64
N HIS A 180 -8.33 -6.73 11.63
CA HIS A 180 -6.97 -7.25 11.70
C HIS A 180 -6.18 -6.93 10.45
N ALA A 181 -4.86 -6.97 10.57
CA ALA A 181 -3.92 -6.93 9.46
C ALA A 181 -3.02 -8.17 9.49
N LYS A 182 -2.70 -8.70 8.33
CA LYS A 182 -1.62 -9.67 8.15
C LYS A 182 -0.48 -8.98 7.43
N GLY A 183 0.65 -8.84 8.12
CA GLY A 183 1.88 -8.26 7.59
C GLY A 183 2.38 -8.98 6.33
N ARG A 184 3.22 -8.28 5.56
CA ARG A 184 3.82 -8.81 4.31
C ARG A 184 4.80 -9.99 4.53
N ASN A 185 5.36 -10.06 5.74
CA ASN A 185 6.28 -11.10 6.22
C ASN A 185 5.64 -11.94 7.35
N SER A 186 4.31 -12.06 7.41
CA SER A 186 3.60 -12.82 8.44
C SER A 186 2.47 -13.67 7.83
N SER A 187 2.16 -14.79 8.50
CA SER A 187 0.97 -15.62 8.23
C SER A 187 -0.16 -15.38 9.24
N ASN A 188 0.08 -14.58 10.27
CA ASN A 188 -0.87 -14.32 11.35
C ASN A 188 -1.74 -13.09 11.03
N ASN A 189 -2.99 -13.11 11.48
CA ASN A 189 -3.80 -11.90 11.55
C ASN A 189 -3.59 -11.28 12.93
N GLU A 190 -3.14 -10.04 12.94
CA GLU A 190 -2.77 -9.29 14.12
C GLU A 190 -3.66 -8.07 14.29
N GLY A 191 -3.78 -7.59 15.54
CA GLY A 191 -4.51 -6.38 15.84
C GLY A 191 -3.85 -5.16 15.17
N LEU A 192 -4.56 -4.03 15.20
CA LEU A 192 -4.13 -2.80 14.55
C LEU A 192 -3.44 -1.87 15.54
N SER A 193 -2.39 -1.18 15.10
CA SER A 193 -1.61 -0.25 15.92
C SER A 193 -0.99 0.83 15.02
N ILE A 194 -0.18 1.70 15.62
CA ILE A 194 0.57 2.77 14.97
C ILE A 194 2.04 2.74 15.40
N ALA A 195 2.88 3.48 14.67
CA ALA A 195 4.29 3.66 15.05
C ALA A 195 4.39 4.24 16.48
N GLY A 196 5.26 3.64 17.29
CA GLY A 196 5.43 3.94 18.71
C GLY A 196 4.76 2.91 19.61
N ALA A 197 3.46 2.64 19.40
CA ALA A 197 2.70 1.73 20.26
C ALA A 197 2.74 0.26 19.84
N ASN A 198 3.21 -0.06 18.65
CA ASN A 198 3.18 -1.42 18.09
C ASN A 198 4.22 -2.41 18.64
N GLY A 199 5.03 -2.03 19.63
CA GLY A 199 6.06 -2.92 20.19
C GLY A 199 7.27 -3.17 19.26
N GLY A 200 7.31 -2.55 18.08
CA GLY A 200 8.37 -2.74 17.09
C GLY A 200 8.43 -4.19 16.63
N SER A 201 9.58 -4.84 16.82
CA SER A 201 9.76 -6.27 16.50
C SER A 201 9.22 -7.21 17.58
N ASN A 202 8.79 -6.69 18.74
CA ASN A 202 8.22 -7.47 19.83
C ASN A 202 6.73 -7.18 19.94
N TYR A 203 5.92 -7.95 19.22
CA TYR A 203 4.47 -7.80 19.20
C TYR A 203 3.85 -7.85 20.60
N ASP A 204 4.33 -8.72 21.50
CA ASP A 204 3.79 -8.85 22.87
C ASP A 204 4.00 -7.60 23.73
N ALA A 205 4.90 -6.69 23.33
CA ALA A 205 5.15 -5.42 24.00
C ALA A 205 4.29 -4.27 23.44
N GLY A 206 3.51 -4.51 22.39
CA GLY A 206 2.68 -3.50 21.74
C GLY A 206 1.26 -3.39 22.31
N ASN A 207 0.61 -2.27 21.99
CA ASN A 207 -0.81 -2.05 22.22
C ASN A 207 -1.54 -2.10 20.88
N PHE A 208 -2.60 -2.90 20.83
CA PHE A 208 -3.34 -3.17 19.61
C PHE A 208 -4.84 -3.07 19.86
N VAL A 209 -5.56 -2.68 18.80
CA VAL A 209 -7.02 -2.60 18.78
C VAL A 209 -7.56 -3.29 17.54
N ASN A 210 -8.83 -3.69 17.58
CA ASN A 210 -9.44 -4.45 16.49
C ASN A 210 -10.50 -3.64 15.74
N LYS A 211 -10.37 -2.31 15.71
CA LYS A 211 -11.36 -1.42 15.12
C LYS A 211 -10.69 -0.24 14.43
N PHE A 212 -10.62 -0.33 13.10
CA PHE A 212 -10.33 0.81 12.24
C PHE A 212 -11.52 1.08 11.32
N TYR A 213 -12.18 2.21 11.50
CA TYR A 213 -13.27 2.67 10.64
C TYR A 213 -12.73 3.59 9.55
N TYR A 214 -13.29 3.51 8.35
CA TYR A 214 -12.99 4.49 7.31
C TYR A 214 -14.21 4.72 6.43
N ALA A 215 -14.33 5.95 5.94
CA ALA A 215 -15.32 6.33 4.95
C ALA A 215 -14.75 7.42 4.05
N GLY A 216 -15.20 7.50 2.81
CA GLY A 216 -14.75 8.55 1.93
C GLY A 216 -15.46 8.59 0.60
N ALA A 217 -15.12 9.63 -0.15
CA ALA A 217 -15.70 9.98 -1.43
C ALA A 217 -14.64 10.52 -2.37
N ASP A 218 -14.67 10.06 -3.62
CA ASP A 218 -14.02 10.69 -4.76
C ASP A 218 -15.09 11.26 -5.68
N TYR A 219 -15.00 12.55 -5.99
CA TYR A 219 -15.94 13.24 -6.87
C TYR A 219 -15.21 13.85 -8.07
N LYS A 220 -15.60 13.45 -9.28
CA LYS A 220 -15.12 14.06 -10.53
C LYS A 220 -15.87 15.37 -10.76
N VAL A 221 -15.32 16.46 -10.25
CA VAL A 221 -15.86 17.83 -10.41
C VAL A 221 -15.89 18.20 -11.90
N THR A 222 -14.86 17.81 -12.65
CA THR A 222 -14.81 17.90 -14.11
C THR A 222 -14.14 16.65 -14.67
N LYS A 223 -14.00 16.55 -16.00
CA LYS A 223 -13.24 15.46 -16.63
C LYS A 223 -11.76 15.42 -16.23
N ASP A 224 -11.20 16.55 -15.79
CA ASP A 224 -9.78 16.71 -15.48
C ASP A 224 -9.51 16.94 -13.99
N LEU A 225 -10.56 17.16 -13.17
CA LEU A 225 -10.46 17.52 -11.76
C LEU A 225 -11.25 16.55 -10.88
N THR A 226 -10.53 15.88 -9.97
CA THR A 226 -11.12 15.05 -8.90
C THR A 226 -10.88 15.72 -7.55
N ALA A 227 -11.93 15.85 -6.76
CA ALA A 227 -11.86 16.23 -5.36
C ALA A 227 -12.18 15.02 -4.47
N SER A 228 -11.49 14.88 -3.36
CA SER A 228 -11.58 13.71 -2.49
C SER A 228 -11.71 14.14 -1.03
N TYR A 229 -12.56 13.43 -0.27
CA TYR A 229 -12.61 13.52 1.18
C TYR A 229 -12.63 12.13 1.78
N TYR A 230 -11.78 11.88 2.77
CA TYR A 230 -11.75 10.63 3.51
C TYR A 230 -11.64 10.89 5.01
N PHE A 231 -12.29 10.04 5.79
CA PHE A 231 -12.16 9.95 7.23
C PHE A 231 -11.68 8.55 7.59
N GLY A 232 -10.72 8.45 8.50
CA GLY A 232 -10.24 7.20 9.09
C GLY A 232 -10.13 7.35 10.60
N GLU A 233 -10.54 6.32 11.34
CA GLU A 233 -10.43 6.28 12.79
C GLU A 233 -9.88 4.94 13.23
N LEU A 234 -8.71 4.94 13.84
CA LEU A 234 -8.23 3.81 14.62
C LEU A 234 -8.65 4.03 16.07
N LYS A 235 -9.61 3.22 16.54
CA LYS A 235 -10.16 3.36 17.89
C LYS A 235 -9.04 3.40 18.93
N ASP A 236 -9.18 4.29 19.92
CA ASP A 236 -8.23 4.44 21.03
C ASP A 236 -6.83 4.94 20.62
N PHE A 237 -6.62 5.27 19.34
CA PHE A 237 -5.39 5.85 18.82
C PHE A 237 -5.61 7.21 18.15
N TYR A 238 -6.29 7.26 17.01
CA TYR A 238 -6.45 8.49 16.26
C TYR A 238 -7.70 8.54 15.40
N SER A 239 -8.13 9.78 15.12
CA SER A 239 -9.01 10.11 14.00
C SER A 239 -8.25 10.96 12.99
N GLN A 240 -8.51 10.76 11.70
CA GLN A 240 -7.81 11.43 10.60
C GLN A 240 -8.80 11.85 9.52
N ASN A 241 -8.78 13.14 9.19
CA ASN A 241 -9.48 13.69 8.05
C ASN A 241 -8.48 13.92 6.92
N PHE A 242 -8.89 13.62 5.70
CA PHE A 242 -8.12 13.85 4.48
C PHE A 242 -8.93 14.67 3.49
N LEU A 243 -8.28 15.67 2.88
CA LEU A 243 -8.77 16.39 1.71
C LEU A 243 -7.75 16.24 0.57
N GLY A 244 -8.24 15.90 -0.61
CA GLY A 244 -7.43 15.70 -1.80
C GLY A 244 -7.97 16.45 -3.01
N LEU A 245 -7.06 16.93 -3.85
CA LEU A 245 -7.39 17.47 -5.16
C LEU A 245 -6.37 17.01 -6.20
N VAL A 246 -6.85 16.37 -7.25
CA VAL A 246 -6.03 15.93 -8.38
C VAL A 246 -6.54 16.59 -9.65
N HIS A 247 -5.67 17.34 -10.33
CA HIS A 247 -5.99 18.05 -11.58
C HIS A 247 -5.02 17.64 -12.69
N ASN A 248 -5.53 17.31 -13.88
CA ASN A 248 -4.72 17.03 -15.07
C ASN A 248 -4.90 18.15 -16.10
N TRP A 249 -3.91 19.03 -16.20
CA TRP A 249 -3.94 20.15 -17.14
C TRP A 249 -3.14 19.82 -18.40
N ALA A 250 -3.82 19.70 -19.54
CA ALA A 250 -3.15 19.64 -20.84
C ALA A 250 -2.48 20.98 -21.18
N ILE A 251 -1.16 20.98 -21.41
CA ILE A 251 -0.36 22.16 -21.74
C ILE A 251 0.51 21.83 -22.95
N GLY A 252 0.09 22.31 -24.13
CA GLY A 252 0.73 21.96 -25.40
C GLY A 252 0.68 20.44 -25.65
N PRO A 253 1.81 19.79 -25.99
CA PRO A 253 1.87 18.35 -26.18
C PRO A 253 1.93 17.54 -24.88
N GLY A 254 2.07 18.22 -23.72
CA GLY A 254 2.24 17.58 -22.43
C GLY A 254 1.03 17.71 -21.51
N VAL A 255 1.12 17.07 -20.34
CA VAL A 255 0.11 17.14 -19.28
C VAL A 255 0.79 17.43 -17.95
N LEU A 256 0.34 18.46 -17.24
CA LEU A 256 0.70 18.77 -15.86
C LEU A 256 -0.34 18.16 -14.92
N LYS A 257 0.05 17.11 -14.19
CA LYS A 257 -0.72 16.56 -13.07
C LYS A 257 -0.34 17.29 -11.78
N SER A 258 -1.32 17.88 -11.11
CA SER A 258 -1.20 18.49 -9.79
C SER A 258 -1.95 17.65 -8.77
N ASP A 259 -1.28 17.28 -7.68
CA ASP A 259 -1.81 16.46 -6.59
C ASP A 259 -1.61 17.20 -5.26
N LEU A 260 -2.71 17.69 -4.67
CA LEU A 260 -2.73 18.39 -3.39
C LEU A 260 -3.37 17.48 -2.34
N ARG A 261 -2.75 17.41 -1.17
CA ARG A 261 -3.19 16.59 -0.04
C ARG A 261 -3.10 17.38 1.25
N TYR A 262 -4.15 17.30 2.05
CA TYR A 262 -4.16 17.77 3.43
C TYR A 262 -4.68 16.66 4.33
N TYR A 263 -3.97 16.41 5.43
CA TYR A 263 -4.37 15.51 6.48
C TYR A 263 -4.45 16.25 7.80
N ARG A 264 -5.49 15.97 8.57
CA ARG A 264 -5.64 16.41 9.97
C ARG A 264 -5.84 15.20 10.85
N SER A 265 -4.84 14.86 11.65
CA SER A 265 -4.85 13.71 12.56
C SER A 265 -4.85 14.18 14.01
N ARG A 266 -5.74 13.62 14.83
CA ARG A 266 -5.87 13.94 16.26
C ARG A 266 -6.06 12.68 17.07
N ASP A 267 -5.70 12.75 18.34
CA ASP A 267 -5.92 11.69 19.31
C ASP A 267 -7.39 11.27 19.38
N ASN A 268 -7.62 10.00 19.71
CA ASN A 268 -8.93 9.42 19.90
C ASN A 268 -8.87 8.41 21.05
N GLY A 269 -9.89 8.39 21.92
CA GLY A 269 -10.00 7.44 23.01
C GLY A 269 -8.77 7.43 23.92
N ALA A 270 -8.26 6.22 24.22
CA ALA A 270 -7.17 6.02 25.17
C ALA A 270 -5.86 6.76 24.84
N ASN A 271 -5.62 7.17 23.59
CA ASN A 271 -4.43 7.95 23.23
C ASN A 271 -4.35 9.33 23.90
N GLY A 272 -5.48 9.87 24.35
CA GLY A 272 -5.53 11.16 25.03
C GLY A 272 -4.95 11.14 26.45
N ASP A 273 -4.97 9.99 27.14
CA ASP A 273 -4.68 9.93 28.58
C ASP A 273 -4.03 8.62 29.09
N THR A 274 -3.95 7.57 28.29
CA THR A 274 -3.47 6.25 28.70
C THR A 274 -2.05 6.00 28.19
N ALA A 275 -1.11 5.76 29.10
CA ALA A 275 0.33 5.69 28.79
C ALA A 275 0.73 4.64 27.71
N GLY A 276 -0.05 3.57 27.54
CA GLY A 276 0.20 2.55 26.52
C GLY A 276 -0.22 2.94 25.10
N TYR A 277 -1.09 3.95 24.96
CA TYR A 277 -1.63 4.40 23.68
C TYR A 277 -0.95 5.70 23.30
N TYR A 278 0.12 5.63 22.52
CA TYR A 278 0.90 6.80 22.11
C TYR A 278 1.39 6.67 20.67
N THR A 279 1.87 7.78 20.13
CA THR A 279 2.69 7.79 18.91
C THR A 279 4.03 8.46 19.15
N THR A 280 4.96 8.25 18.24
CA THR A 280 6.25 8.95 18.23
C THR A 280 6.08 10.41 17.79
N GLY A 281 6.99 11.26 18.23
CA GLY A 281 6.98 12.69 17.93
C GLY A 281 7.95 13.44 18.82
N TYR A 282 7.74 14.74 18.98
CA TYR A 282 8.46 15.60 19.92
C TYR A 282 7.51 16.58 20.61
N TYR A 283 7.35 16.42 21.93
CA TYR A 283 6.36 17.14 22.74
C TYR A 283 7.02 18.15 23.70
N GLY A 284 8.23 18.62 23.35
CA GLY A 284 9.07 19.43 24.23
C GLY A 284 9.69 18.63 25.38
N ASN A 285 10.59 19.26 26.14
CA ASN A 285 11.20 18.67 27.35
C ASN A 285 11.79 17.26 27.19
N LYS A 286 12.32 16.94 26.00
CA LYS A 286 12.87 15.62 25.63
C LYS A 286 11.84 14.48 25.62
N VAL A 287 10.54 14.79 25.62
CA VAL A 287 9.46 13.82 25.51
C VAL A 287 9.25 13.46 24.03
N THR A 288 9.35 12.18 23.70
CA THR A 288 9.23 11.67 22.31
C THR A 288 8.06 10.71 22.10
N LYS A 289 7.17 10.64 23.08
CA LYS A 289 5.97 9.79 23.10
C LYS A 289 4.81 10.62 23.61
N GLY A 290 3.68 10.58 22.92
CA GLY A 290 2.52 11.37 23.32
C GLY A 290 1.30 11.13 22.44
N LYS A 291 0.34 12.06 22.57
CA LYS A 291 -0.92 12.06 21.83
C LYS A 291 -0.70 12.38 20.35
N VAL A 292 -1.56 11.86 19.50
CA VAL A 292 -1.56 12.22 18.09
C VAL A 292 -1.99 13.68 17.92
N ASP A 293 -1.12 14.49 17.31
CA ASP A 293 -1.41 15.86 16.89
C ASP A 293 -0.56 16.18 15.66
N ASN A 294 -1.16 16.01 14.48
CA ASN A 294 -0.47 16.21 13.21
C ASN A 294 -1.40 16.83 12.16
N ASP A 295 -0.90 17.85 11.48
CA ASP A 295 -1.44 18.39 10.23
C ASP A 295 -0.36 18.21 9.15
N LEU A 296 -0.65 17.42 8.11
CA LEU A 296 0.27 17.18 7.00
C LEU A 296 -0.27 17.79 5.72
N TYR A 297 0.54 18.61 5.07
CA TYR A 297 0.25 19.25 3.79
C TYR A 297 1.22 18.73 2.75
N SER A 298 0.74 18.40 1.57
CA SER A 298 1.57 17.94 0.47
C SER A 298 1.07 18.47 -0.87
N TYR A 299 2.02 18.83 -1.72
CA TYR A 299 1.80 19.12 -3.12
C TYR A 299 2.82 18.39 -3.97
N LEU A 300 2.36 17.75 -5.05
CA LEU A 300 3.22 17.14 -6.07
C LEU A 300 2.73 17.55 -7.47
N ALA A 301 3.62 18.16 -8.23
CA ALA A 301 3.44 18.46 -9.65
C ALA A 301 4.25 17.47 -10.49
N LEU A 302 3.63 16.90 -11.52
CA LEU A 302 4.27 16.02 -12.51
C LEU A 302 3.93 16.52 -13.91
N TYR A 303 4.92 16.92 -14.70
CA TYR A 303 4.75 17.30 -16.09
C TYR A 303 5.29 16.20 -17.01
N SER A 304 4.40 15.58 -17.79
CA SER A 304 4.75 14.51 -18.72
C SER A 304 4.64 14.97 -20.18
N VAL A 305 5.69 14.76 -20.96
CA VAL A 305 5.76 15.14 -22.39
C VAL A 305 6.76 14.24 -23.12
N GLU A 306 6.40 13.69 -24.27
CA GLU A 306 7.28 12.87 -25.12
C GLU A 306 8.12 11.82 -24.36
N GLY A 307 7.50 11.09 -23.43
CA GLY A 307 8.14 10.04 -22.64
C GLY A 307 8.88 10.55 -21.41
N HIS A 308 9.23 11.83 -21.34
CA HIS A 308 9.78 12.46 -20.15
C HIS A 308 8.68 12.75 -19.12
N THR A 309 8.99 12.56 -17.84
CA THR A 309 8.18 13.07 -16.73
C THR A 309 9.07 13.79 -15.74
N PHE A 310 8.84 15.08 -15.55
CA PHE A 310 9.52 15.92 -14.58
C PHE A 310 8.61 16.12 -13.37
N GLY A 311 9.14 16.01 -12.17
CA GLY A 311 8.35 16.19 -10.95
C GLY A 311 9.03 17.09 -9.92
N ALA A 312 8.21 17.89 -9.26
CA ALA A 312 8.61 18.69 -8.10
C ALA A 312 7.49 18.65 -7.06
N GLY A 313 7.86 18.53 -5.79
CA GLY A 313 6.89 18.48 -4.72
C GLY A 313 7.43 18.99 -3.41
N TYR A 314 6.52 19.29 -2.50
CA TYR A 314 6.82 19.75 -1.15
C TYR A 314 5.80 19.15 -0.17
N GLN A 315 6.29 18.70 0.97
CA GLN A 315 5.48 18.19 2.06
C GLN A 315 5.91 18.84 3.37
N TYR A 316 4.95 19.11 4.24
CA TYR A 316 5.16 19.75 5.53
C TYR A 316 4.28 19.11 6.59
N THR A 317 4.88 18.71 7.71
CA THR A 317 4.19 18.25 8.91
C THR A 317 4.22 19.33 9.99
N LYS A 318 3.06 19.60 10.58
CA LYS A 318 2.88 20.53 11.70
C LYS A 318 2.21 19.81 12.85
N GLY A 319 2.66 20.08 14.08
CA GLY A 319 2.16 19.45 15.29
C GLY A 319 3.24 18.60 15.95
N ASP A 320 2.96 18.18 17.18
CA ASP A 320 3.96 17.53 18.04
C ASP A 320 4.20 16.06 17.68
N SER A 321 3.26 15.42 16.97
CA SER A 321 3.37 14.01 16.60
C SER A 321 3.87 13.79 15.18
N ASP A 322 4.46 12.62 14.95
CA ASP A 322 4.64 12.07 13.61
C ASP A 322 3.25 11.87 12.95
N PHE A 323 3.23 11.79 11.62
CA PHE A 323 2.02 11.44 10.88
C PHE A 323 1.57 10.01 11.22
N PRO A 324 0.33 9.78 11.70
CA PRO A 324 -0.12 8.44 12.03
C PRO A 324 -0.67 7.69 10.80
N TRP A 325 -0.41 6.39 10.75
CA TRP A 325 -1.06 5.43 9.85
C TRP A 325 -1.04 4.03 10.49
N LEU A 326 -1.84 3.10 9.96
CA LEU A 326 -1.83 1.71 10.42
C LEU A 326 -0.45 1.07 10.24
N ASN A 327 0.18 0.68 11.34
CA ASN A 327 1.51 0.12 11.35
C ASN A 327 1.69 -0.92 12.47
N GLN A 328 1.69 -2.19 12.10
CA GLN A 328 1.79 -3.32 13.03
C GLN A 328 3.23 -3.65 13.45
N GLY A 329 4.24 -3.02 12.84
CA GLY A 329 5.67 -3.33 13.07
C GLY A 329 6.30 -4.10 11.91
N ASP A 330 5.49 -4.84 11.15
CA ASP A 330 5.90 -5.75 10.07
C ASP A 330 6.04 -5.10 8.68
N GLY A 331 6.20 -3.78 8.67
CA GLY A 331 6.29 -2.97 7.46
C GLY A 331 4.92 -2.60 6.89
N SER A 332 4.74 -1.30 6.66
CA SER A 332 3.47 -0.69 6.25
C SER A 332 3.74 0.42 5.23
N SER A 333 2.67 0.89 4.60
CA SER A 333 2.70 2.04 3.68
C SER A 333 1.63 3.05 4.06
N ASN A 334 1.85 4.29 3.67
CA ASN A 334 0.88 5.36 3.80
C ASN A 334 0.65 6.04 2.44
N SER A 335 -0.34 6.92 2.39
CA SER A 335 -0.72 7.64 1.18
C SER A 335 -0.10 9.03 1.13
N THR A 336 1.09 9.24 1.68
CA THR A 336 1.83 10.50 1.49
C THR A 336 2.58 10.51 0.16
N THR A 337 2.89 11.70 -0.35
CA THR A 337 3.69 11.84 -1.59
C THR A 337 5.16 11.49 -1.39
N THR A 338 5.60 11.31 -0.15
CA THR A 338 6.98 11.04 0.24
C THR A 338 7.15 9.61 0.78
N ASP A 339 6.14 8.74 0.61
CA ASP A 339 6.29 7.30 0.86
C ASP A 339 7.19 6.67 -0.21
N MET A 340 8.46 6.49 0.15
CA MET A 340 9.55 6.04 -0.73
C MET A 340 10.04 4.65 -0.36
N GLN A 341 11.11 4.20 -1.02
CA GLN A 341 11.59 2.84 -0.87
C GLN A 341 11.98 2.50 0.57
N ILE A 342 12.69 3.40 1.25
CA ILE A 342 13.14 3.26 2.63
C ILE A 342 12.26 4.12 3.55
N GLN A 343 12.28 5.44 3.37
CA GLN A 343 11.61 6.38 4.29
C GLN A 343 10.22 6.83 3.86
N LYS A 344 9.58 7.56 4.77
CA LYS A 344 8.25 8.17 4.59
C LYS A 344 8.26 9.69 4.75
N PHE A 345 9.32 10.28 5.33
CA PHE A 345 9.48 11.74 5.56
C PHE A 345 8.24 12.39 6.21
N ALA A 346 7.78 11.80 7.30
CA ALA A 346 6.54 12.17 7.95
C ALA A 346 6.70 12.35 9.47
N ARG A 347 7.90 12.74 9.92
CA ARG A 347 8.20 13.00 11.34
C ARG A 347 7.65 14.35 11.80
N ALA A 348 7.51 14.54 13.10
CA ALA A 348 7.16 15.83 13.69
C ALA A 348 8.09 16.96 13.21
N GLY A 349 7.51 18.08 12.78
CA GLY A 349 8.21 19.28 12.29
C GLY A 349 8.80 19.20 10.87
N GLU A 350 8.89 17.99 10.30
CA GLU A 350 9.60 17.71 9.06
C GLU A 350 9.04 18.46 7.83
N ARG A 351 9.98 19.00 7.04
CA ARG A 351 9.72 19.68 5.77
C ARG A 351 10.54 19.02 4.69
N THR A 352 9.86 18.56 3.65
CA THR A 352 10.48 17.71 2.63
C THR A 352 10.16 18.23 1.25
N TRP A 353 11.20 18.69 0.55
CA TRP A 353 11.09 18.91 -0.89
C TRP A 353 11.53 17.65 -1.64
N GLN A 354 10.99 17.48 -2.84
CA GLN A 354 11.32 16.35 -3.71
C GLN A 354 11.41 16.77 -5.17
N ALA A 355 12.35 16.15 -5.88
CA ALA A 355 12.53 16.27 -7.32
C ALA A 355 12.48 14.87 -7.95
N ARG A 356 11.80 14.76 -9.09
CA ARG A 356 11.61 13.49 -9.81
C ARG A 356 11.93 13.65 -11.27
N TYR A 357 12.50 12.61 -11.85
CA TYR A 357 12.61 12.45 -13.29
C TYR A 357 12.34 11.00 -13.68
N ALA A 358 11.57 10.78 -14.73
CA ALA A 358 11.37 9.46 -15.32
C ALA A 358 11.33 9.55 -16.84
N TYR A 359 11.65 8.43 -17.50
CA TYR A 359 11.60 8.31 -18.94
C TYR A 359 11.00 6.97 -19.38
N ASP A 360 10.06 7.02 -20.31
CA ASP A 360 9.51 5.88 -21.05
C ASP A 360 10.24 5.72 -22.38
N PHE A 361 11.02 4.65 -22.50
CA PHE A 361 11.86 4.40 -23.66
C PHE A 361 11.08 3.88 -24.87
N ALA A 362 9.76 3.62 -24.74
CA ALA A 362 8.90 3.35 -25.90
C ALA A 362 9.00 4.48 -26.95
N LYS A 363 9.21 5.73 -26.50
CA LYS A 363 9.38 6.90 -27.36
C LYS A 363 10.62 6.87 -28.24
N ILE A 364 11.60 6.02 -27.93
CA ILE A 364 12.81 5.81 -28.72
C ILE A 364 12.97 4.36 -29.17
N GLY A 365 11.86 3.62 -29.28
CA GLY A 365 11.83 2.29 -29.88
C GLY A 365 12.18 1.13 -28.96
N VAL A 366 12.22 1.34 -27.64
CA VAL A 366 12.43 0.26 -26.65
C VAL A 366 11.19 0.13 -25.74
N PRO A 367 10.05 -0.34 -26.28
CA PRO A 367 8.81 -0.46 -25.51
C PRO A 367 9.00 -1.40 -24.32
N GLY A 368 8.41 -1.01 -23.18
CA GLY A 368 8.49 -1.77 -21.93
C GLY A 368 9.66 -1.39 -21.03
N LEU A 369 10.68 -0.68 -21.54
CA LEU A 369 11.79 -0.15 -20.73
C LEU A 369 11.43 1.22 -20.14
N THR A 370 11.60 1.35 -18.82
CA THR A 370 11.41 2.60 -18.09
C THR A 370 12.53 2.81 -17.09
N ALA A 371 12.92 4.06 -16.88
CA ALA A 371 13.87 4.42 -15.83
C ALA A 371 13.41 5.68 -15.10
N GLY A 372 13.76 5.81 -13.83
CA GLY A 372 13.46 6.99 -13.06
C GLY A 372 14.36 7.19 -11.85
N VAL A 373 14.46 8.44 -11.42
CA VAL A 373 15.14 8.88 -10.22
C VAL A 373 14.22 9.79 -9.42
N ILE A 374 14.23 9.62 -8.11
CA ILE A 374 13.60 10.51 -7.15
C ILE A 374 14.65 10.92 -6.12
N TYR A 375 14.70 12.20 -5.79
CA TYR A 375 15.49 12.72 -4.67
C TYR A 375 14.58 13.48 -3.73
N LEU A 376 14.71 13.24 -2.42
CA LEU A 376 13.98 13.91 -1.37
C LEU A 376 14.95 14.40 -0.30
N LYS A 377 14.70 15.58 0.24
CA LYS A 377 15.46 16.12 1.38
C LYS A 377 14.48 16.64 2.42
N GLY A 378 14.46 15.96 3.56
CA GLY A 378 13.78 16.37 4.78
C GLY A 378 14.70 17.21 5.66
N ASN A 379 14.18 18.30 6.20
CA ASN A 379 14.82 19.09 7.25
C ASN A 379 13.77 19.47 8.31
N ASN A 380 14.18 20.23 9.33
CA ASN A 380 13.28 20.68 10.38
C ASN A 380 12.67 19.54 11.22
N ILE A 381 13.29 18.36 11.23
CA ILE A 381 12.80 17.25 12.06
C ILE A 381 13.00 17.63 13.53
N ASP A 382 11.92 17.65 14.30
CA ASP A 382 11.95 18.01 15.71
C ASP A 382 12.48 16.84 16.55
N THR A 383 13.53 17.11 17.34
CA THR A 383 14.15 16.10 18.20
C THR A 383 14.57 16.69 19.54
N SER A 384 14.85 15.83 20.52
CA SER A 384 15.35 16.23 21.84
C SER A 384 16.73 16.88 21.85
N VAL A 385 17.46 16.82 20.74
CA VAL A 385 18.83 17.36 20.57
C VAL A 385 18.91 18.37 19.43
N GLY A 386 17.80 19.07 19.18
CA GLY A 386 17.69 20.10 18.15
C GLY A 386 17.26 19.54 16.78
N SER A 387 17.13 20.44 15.80
CA SER A 387 16.61 20.07 14.50
C SER A 387 17.55 19.16 13.71
N LYS A 388 17.00 18.12 13.06
CA LYS A 388 17.74 17.17 12.23
C LYS A 388 17.25 17.15 10.78
N SER A 389 18.00 16.46 9.94
CA SER A 389 17.74 16.32 8.52
C SER A 389 17.94 14.89 8.05
N GLU A 390 17.31 14.56 6.92
CA GLU A 390 17.52 13.30 6.22
C GLU A 390 17.34 13.50 4.72
N TRP A 391 17.89 12.61 3.90
CA TRP A 391 17.64 12.60 2.46
C TRP A 391 17.65 11.20 1.90
N GLU A 392 16.89 10.98 0.84
CA GLU A 392 16.80 9.71 0.13
C GLU A 392 16.90 9.94 -1.38
N ARG A 393 17.65 9.07 -2.05
CA ARG A 393 17.68 8.97 -3.51
C ARG A 393 17.27 7.57 -3.92
N ASP A 394 16.22 7.50 -4.73
CA ASP A 394 15.70 6.27 -5.30
C ASP A 394 15.96 6.24 -6.80
N LEU A 395 16.49 5.12 -7.29
CA LEU A 395 16.64 4.79 -8.69
C LEU A 395 15.77 3.57 -9.01
N THR A 396 15.09 3.60 -10.14
CA THR A 396 14.35 2.46 -10.66
C THR A 396 14.68 2.28 -12.14
N LEU A 397 15.01 1.05 -12.52
CA LEU A 397 15.12 0.59 -13.89
C LEU A 397 14.23 -0.64 -14.03
N ALA A 398 13.26 -0.60 -14.94
CA ALA A 398 12.32 -1.69 -15.14
C ALA A 398 12.12 -1.99 -16.61
N TYR A 399 12.02 -3.27 -16.94
CA TYR A 399 11.70 -3.76 -18.28
C TYR A 399 10.57 -4.78 -18.19
N VAL A 400 9.48 -4.55 -18.93
CA VAL A 400 8.41 -5.52 -19.12
C VAL A 400 8.41 -5.96 -20.57
N VAL A 401 8.56 -7.26 -20.82
CA VAL A 401 8.56 -7.82 -22.16
C VAL A 401 7.21 -7.52 -22.83
N PRO A 402 7.18 -6.73 -23.93
CA PRO A 402 5.93 -6.22 -24.49
C PRO A 402 5.17 -7.27 -25.33
N GLU A 403 5.89 -8.21 -25.93
CA GLU A 403 5.34 -9.19 -26.88
C GLU A 403 6.13 -10.52 -26.89
N GLY A 404 5.61 -11.51 -27.61
CA GLY A 404 6.23 -12.83 -27.74
C GLY A 404 5.94 -13.78 -26.56
N PRO A 405 6.64 -14.93 -26.48
CA PRO A 405 6.35 -15.98 -25.52
C PRO A 405 6.52 -15.60 -24.04
N LEU A 406 7.32 -14.56 -23.77
CA LEU A 406 7.56 -14.05 -22.41
C LEU A 406 6.80 -12.74 -22.14
N LYS A 407 5.81 -12.39 -22.97
CA LYS A 407 5.00 -11.18 -22.77
C LYS A 407 4.50 -11.09 -21.32
N ASN A 408 4.69 -9.93 -20.70
CA ASN A 408 4.42 -9.64 -19.28
C ASN A 408 5.47 -10.15 -18.28
N LEU A 409 6.58 -10.75 -18.73
CA LEU A 409 7.74 -10.96 -17.86
C LEU A 409 8.36 -9.60 -17.54
N GLY A 410 8.33 -9.25 -16.26
CA GLY A 410 8.89 -8.02 -15.73
C GLY A 410 10.20 -8.28 -14.98
N VAL A 411 11.19 -7.42 -15.22
CA VAL A 411 12.41 -7.32 -14.42
C VAL A 411 12.54 -5.90 -13.92
N ALA A 412 12.74 -5.71 -12.62
CA ALA A 412 12.97 -4.40 -12.04
C ALA A 412 14.17 -4.44 -11.09
N TRP A 413 15.08 -3.49 -11.26
CA TRP A 413 16.08 -3.13 -10.28
C TRP A 413 15.70 -1.81 -9.63
N LYS A 414 15.68 -1.80 -8.30
CA LYS A 414 15.50 -0.59 -7.51
C LYS A 414 16.66 -0.42 -6.56
N ASN A 415 17.22 0.79 -6.51
CA ASN A 415 18.28 1.16 -5.57
C ASN A 415 17.82 2.38 -4.77
N ALA A 416 17.99 2.34 -3.45
CA ALA A 416 17.71 3.45 -2.57
C ALA A 416 18.93 3.75 -1.72
N MET A 417 19.23 5.04 -1.55
CA MET A 417 20.30 5.54 -0.69
C MET A 417 19.70 6.57 0.25
N TRP A 418 19.63 6.23 1.53
CA TRP A 418 19.12 7.09 2.58
C TRP A 418 20.22 7.49 3.56
N ARG A 419 20.27 8.77 3.91
CA ARG A 419 21.20 9.33 4.91
C ARG A 419 20.42 10.19 5.89
N THR A 420 20.82 10.14 7.16
CA THR A 420 20.13 10.85 8.24
C THR A 420 21.09 11.34 9.31
N ASP A 421 20.74 12.47 9.93
CA ASP A 421 21.44 13.03 11.08
C ASP A 421 20.75 12.67 12.42
N LEU A 422 19.73 11.81 12.38
CA LEU A 422 18.96 11.38 13.55
C LEU A 422 19.82 10.51 14.46
N ALA A 423 19.77 10.80 15.77
CA ALA A 423 20.49 10.01 16.76
C ALA A 423 19.98 8.56 16.78
N ASN A 424 20.88 7.60 17.03
CA ASN A 424 20.60 6.16 17.10
C ASN A 424 19.90 5.59 15.85
N THR A 425 19.99 6.29 14.73
CA THR A 425 19.41 5.88 13.45
C THR A 425 20.55 5.72 12.46
N ARG A 426 20.56 4.59 11.74
CA ARG A 426 21.64 4.23 10.83
C ARG A 426 21.27 4.65 9.41
N SER A 427 22.22 5.26 8.72
CA SER A 427 22.10 5.49 7.28
C SER A 427 21.97 4.14 6.54
N GLN A 428 21.32 4.10 5.38
CA GLN A 428 21.01 2.83 4.71
C GLN A 428 21.20 2.91 3.20
N ASP A 429 21.80 1.87 2.61
CA ASP A 429 21.71 1.59 1.18
C ASP A 429 20.87 0.32 0.98
N GLU A 430 19.98 0.30 0.00
CA GLU A 430 19.11 -0.85 -0.26
C GLU A 430 19.01 -1.15 -1.75
N ASN A 431 19.19 -2.41 -2.13
CA ASN A 431 18.90 -2.89 -3.48
C ASN A 431 17.76 -3.89 -3.46
N ARG A 432 16.89 -3.81 -4.47
CA ARG A 432 15.86 -4.79 -4.76
C ARG A 432 15.99 -5.25 -6.21
N LEU A 433 16.05 -6.55 -6.43
CA LEU A 433 15.93 -7.16 -7.75
C LEU A 433 14.66 -7.99 -7.77
N ILE A 434 13.78 -7.69 -8.72
CA ILE A 434 12.44 -8.26 -8.79
C ILE A 434 12.25 -8.84 -10.18
N VAL A 435 11.91 -10.12 -10.26
CA VAL A 435 11.42 -10.75 -11.48
C VAL A 435 9.98 -11.17 -11.25
N SER A 436 9.06 -10.72 -12.09
CA SER A 436 7.64 -11.01 -11.95
C SER A 436 7.03 -11.53 -13.24
N TYR A 437 6.12 -12.50 -13.11
CA TYR A 437 5.32 -12.99 -14.21
C TYR A 437 3.90 -13.32 -13.74
N SER A 438 2.91 -13.04 -14.57
CA SER A 438 1.50 -13.32 -14.25
C SER A 438 0.87 -14.17 -15.34
N ILE A 439 0.23 -15.26 -14.93
CA ILE A 439 -0.42 -16.22 -15.82
C ILE A 439 -1.92 -16.24 -15.50
N PRO A 440 -2.79 -15.86 -16.45
CA PRO A 440 -4.22 -16.15 -16.36
C PRO A 440 -4.44 -17.66 -16.37
N LEU A 441 -5.24 -18.17 -15.43
CA LEU A 441 -5.57 -19.60 -15.30
C LEU A 441 -6.98 -19.92 -15.81
N LEU A 442 -7.83 -18.91 -15.97
CA LEU A 442 -9.19 -18.97 -16.52
C LEU A 442 -9.38 -17.88 -17.57
#